data_AF-A0A2T4GY49-F1
#
_entry.id   AF-A0A2T4GY49-F1
#
_cell.length_a   1.000
_cell.length_b   1.000
_cell.length_c   1.000
_cell.angle_alpha   90.00
_cell.angle_beta   90.00
_cell.angle_gamma   90.00
#
_symmetry.space_group_name_H-M   'P 1'
#
loop_
_entity.id
_entity.type
_entity.pdbx_description
1 polymer ?
#
loop_
_entity_poly.entity_id
_entity_poly.type
_entity_poly.pdbx_seq_one_letter_code
_entity_poly.pdbx_strand_id
1 'polypeptide(L)'
;MPTENGRPRIQYSKLNSSRDEVRFLEIEPANSISEQVVCRLVTLRLSRDVEFIAISSLLGDPTDQERINLNRVAIPVPVNISLALKHVRAVFYPAVTKSSQENLGGQRERERRSPSWLRSLLRHFGGREAQDRPKLRVWIDCLCVNSMDSRENAKSRIIMYHVYQRAQMVVGWLGLKSPQTDEGVQLIQAFDNAMPETWQEPGDKELHPENYSPQHEWAIPIIDLFDPQAAGGLGCADFLGRDFFQRRWILEEMAMARVPTFLIGDAIVSWNQLLRMNLAMEEFKDYPSNVCPASTRAVVHEFPLGTVHALLDEFEKRKHMAKIESLNSNSVTGSVTSADSTNYQDSNPK
;
A
#
# COMPACT_ATOMS: atom_id res chain seq x y z
N MET A 1 26.56 22.72 14.71
CA MET A 1 25.34 23.42 14.25
C MET A 1 24.16 22.48 14.50
N PRO A 2 23.34 22.72 15.55
CA PRO A 2 22.18 21.89 15.85
C PRO A 2 21.12 22.06 14.74
N THR A 3 20.41 20.99 14.44
CA THR A 3 19.42 20.88 13.37
C THR A 3 18.08 21.48 13.78
N GLU A 4 17.71 22.63 13.23
CA GLU A 4 16.30 23.06 13.22
C GLU A 4 15.49 22.04 12.40
N ASN A 5 14.51 21.38 13.04
CA ASN A 5 13.43 20.55 12.47
C ASN A 5 13.65 19.04 12.22
N GLY A 6 14.76 18.41 12.63
CA GLY A 6 14.89 16.93 12.62
C GLY A 6 14.75 16.24 11.25
N ARG A 7 14.74 17.00 10.15
CA ARG A 7 14.63 16.48 8.77
C ARG A 7 16.01 16.41 8.09
N PRO A 8 16.23 15.44 7.18
CA PRO A 8 17.50 15.30 6.47
C PRO A 8 17.84 16.52 5.62
N ARG A 9 19.09 17.00 5.69
CA ARG A 9 19.58 18.08 4.82
C ARG A 9 19.93 17.52 3.45
N ILE A 10 18.97 17.59 2.54
CA ILE A 10 19.08 17.10 1.17
C ILE A 10 19.21 18.29 0.22
N GLN A 11 20.09 18.16 -0.78
CA GLN A 11 20.18 19.13 -1.86
C GLN A 11 19.14 18.78 -2.94
N TYR A 12 18.15 19.66 -3.10
CA TYR A 12 17.04 19.46 -4.03
C TYR A 12 17.24 20.24 -5.34
N SER A 13 17.00 19.59 -6.46
CA SER A 13 16.77 20.26 -7.76
C SER A 13 15.39 20.88 -7.78
N LYS A 14 15.22 22.09 -8.34
CA LYS A 14 13.91 22.76 -8.42
C LYS A 14 12.96 21.97 -9.33
N LEU A 15 11.74 21.70 -8.86
CA LEU A 15 10.72 21.02 -9.66
C LEU A 15 10.07 21.98 -10.66
N ASN A 16 9.85 21.49 -11.88
CA ASN A 16 9.06 22.19 -12.87
C ASN A 16 7.56 21.90 -12.66
N SER A 17 6.85 22.86 -12.08
CA SER A 17 5.41 22.74 -11.81
C SER A 17 4.53 22.67 -13.06
N SER A 18 5.04 23.05 -14.24
CA SER A 18 4.30 22.91 -15.51
C SER A 18 4.38 21.51 -16.13
N ARG A 19 5.25 20.64 -15.58
CA ARG A 19 5.52 19.30 -16.10
C ARG A 19 5.14 18.18 -15.12
N ASP A 20 4.45 18.49 -14.03
CA ASP A 20 4.08 17.53 -12.97
C ASP A 20 5.29 16.70 -12.49
N GLU A 21 6.42 17.37 -12.30
CA GLU A 21 7.65 16.72 -11.85
C GLU A 21 7.59 16.34 -10.37
N VAL A 22 8.05 15.13 -10.07
CA VAL A 22 8.17 14.57 -8.72
C VAL A 22 9.56 13.96 -8.56
N ARG A 23 10.09 13.98 -7.34
CA ARG A 23 11.36 13.33 -7.02
C ARG A 23 11.13 11.90 -6.55
N PHE A 24 12.00 10.99 -6.94
CA PHE A 24 11.99 9.59 -6.52
C PHE A 24 13.38 9.18 -6.06
N LEU A 25 13.44 8.20 -5.17
CA LEU A 25 14.64 7.48 -4.82
C LEU A 25 14.80 6.31 -5.80
N GLU A 26 15.96 6.20 -6.43
CA GLU A 26 16.39 4.96 -7.09
C GLU A 26 17.36 4.27 -6.14
N ILE A 27 16.90 3.18 -5.51
CA ILE A 27 17.65 2.45 -4.49
C ILE A 27 18.52 1.39 -5.16
N GLU A 28 19.78 1.29 -4.75
CA GLU A 28 20.72 0.27 -5.22
C GLU A 28 20.52 -1.07 -4.48
N PRO A 29 20.84 -2.22 -5.11
CA PRO A 29 20.73 -3.53 -4.45
C PRO A 29 21.71 -3.65 -3.28
N ALA A 30 21.42 -4.60 -2.40
CA ALA A 30 22.35 -5.05 -1.36
C ALA A 30 22.27 -6.58 -1.21
N ASN A 31 23.33 -7.20 -0.69
CA ASN A 31 23.36 -8.63 -0.43
C ASN A 31 22.76 -8.98 0.94
N SER A 32 22.76 -8.01 1.87
CA SER A 32 22.18 -8.16 3.21
C SER A 32 21.26 -6.99 3.58
N ILE A 33 20.25 -7.29 4.41
CA ILE A 33 19.35 -6.29 5.01
C ILE A 33 20.11 -5.28 5.88
N SER A 34 21.23 -5.69 6.48
CA SER A 34 22.03 -4.84 7.37
C SER A 34 22.87 -3.79 6.64
N GLU A 35 23.08 -3.95 5.34
CA GLU A 35 23.88 -3.01 4.56
C GLU A 35 23.22 -1.63 4.50
N GLN A 36 24.06 -0.59 4.45
CA GLN A 36 23.59 0.79 4.33
C GLN A 36 22.73 0.97 3.07
N VAL A 37 21.73 1.85 3.13
CA VAL A 37 20.96 2.24 1.94
C VAL A 37 21.81 3.17 1.09
N VAL A 38 21.99 2.80 -0.18
CA VAL A 38 22.60 3.64 -1.21
C VAL A 38 21.53 3.95 -2.24
N CYS A 39 21.31 5.23 -2.53
CA CYS A 39 20.27 5.64 -3.47
C CYS A 39 20.61 6.98 -4.16
N ARG A 40 19.88 7.26 -5.24
CA ARG A 40 19.93 8.53 -5.97
C ARG A 40 18.58 9.20 -5.91
N LEU A 41 18.57 10.53 -5.81
CA LEU A 41 17.36 11.33 -5.95
C LEU A 41 17.23 11.75 -7.41
N VAL A 42 16.21 11.25 -8.10
CA VAL A 42 15.94 11.56 -9.51
C VAL A 42 14.64 12.36 -9.63
N THR A 43 14.60 13.30 -10.58
CA THR A 43 13.39 14.06 -10.89
C THR A 43 12.78 13.52 -12.17
N LEU A 44 11.54 13.06 -12.11
CA LEU A 44 10.80 12.51 -13.25
C LEU A 44 9.41 13.13 -13.33
N ARG A 45 8.84 13.16 -14.53
CA ARG A 45 7.43 13.51 -14.72
C ARG A 45 6.55 12.40 -14.17
N LEU A 46 5.55 12.77 -13.38
CA LEU A 46 4.55 11.84 -12.85
C LEU A 46 3.58 11.41 -13.96
N SER A 47 4.00 10.44 -14.77
CA SER A 47 3.26 9.86 -15.89
C SER A 47 2.95 8.38 -15.64
N ARG A 48 2.11 7.78 -16.50
CA ARG A 48 1.75 6.35 -16.39
C ARG A 48 2.92 5.41 -16.68
N ASP A 49 3.96 5.89 -17.37
CA ASP A 49 5.13 5.10 -17.77
C ASP A 49 6.17 4.99 -16.63
N VAL A 50 6.02 5.78 -15.57
CA VAL A 50 6.91 5.74 -14.40
C VAL A 50 6.33 4.79 -13.37
N GLU A 51 6.93 3.62 -13.25
CA GLU A 51 6.63 2.66 -12.19
C GLU A 51 7.43 2.98 -10.93
N PHE A 52 6.75 2.97 -9.78
CA PHE A 52 7.36 3.18 -8.47
C PHE A 52 6.47 2.64 -7.34
N ILE A 53 7.11 2.40 -6.19
CA ILE A 53 6.45 2.12 -4.90
C ILE A 53 6.43 3.41 -4.10
N ALA A 54 5.33 3.72 -3.43
CA ALA A 54 5.34 4.77 -2.42
C ALA A 54 5.38 4.14 -1.01
N ILE A 55 6.15 4.73 -0.10
CA ILE A 55 6.21 4.32 1.30
C ILE A 55 5.43 5.34 2.11
N SER A 56 4.46 4.87 2.89
CA SER A 56 3.89 5.62 4.00
C SER A 56 4.48 5.08 5.29
N SER A 57 5.01 5.94 6.15
CA SER A 57 5.68 5.52 7.38
C SER A 57 5.68 6.63 8.42
N LEU A 58 5.70 6.28 9.70
CA LEU A 58 6.03 7.23 10.76
C LEU A 58 7.49 7.67 10.64
N LEU A 59 7.79 8.92 11.00
CA LEU A 59 9.17 9.40 11.01
C LEU A 59 10.01 8.69 12.09
N GLY A 60 9.40 8.37 13.24
CA GLY A 60 10.10 7.87 14.43
C GLY A 60 10.69 9.01 15.27
N ASP A 61 11.58 8.66 16.20
CA ASP A 61 12.32 9.63 17.01
C ASP A 61 13.32 10.39 16.10
N PRO A 62 13.18 11.72 15.94
CA PRO A 62 14.08 12.50 15.08
C PRO A 62 15.51 12.61 15.65
N THR A 63 15.72 12.26 16.92
CA THR A 63 17.04 12.25 17.56
C THR A 63 17.79 10.95 17.35
N ASP A 64 17.08 9.86 17.07
CA ASP A 64 17.66 8.55 16.75
C ASP A 64 17.84 8.42 15.24
N GLN A 65 19.09 8.58 14.78
CA GLN A 65 19.43 8.73 13.37
C GLN A 65 20.46 7.70 12.90
N GLU A 66 20.25 7.18 11.69
CA GLU A 66 21.23 6.40 10.94
C GLU A 66 21.63 7.15 9.66
N ARG A 67 22.82 6.90 9.13
CA ARG A 67 23.23 7.48 7.84
C ARG A 67 22.81 6.60 6.68
N ILE A 68 22.31 7.23 5.61
CA ILE A 68 22.18 6.63 4.28
C ILE A 68 23.05 7.39 3.28
N ASN A 69 23.40 6.76 2.16
CA ASN A 69 24.15 7.41 1.09
C ASN A 69 23.19 7.85 -0.03
N LEU A 70 22.89 9.15 -0.08
CA LEU A 70 22.03 9.77 -1.08
C LEU A 70 22.88 10.62 -2.04
N ASN A 71 22.85 10.34 -3.34
CA ASN A 71 23.65 11.06 -4.33
C ASN A 71 25.15 11.10 -4.01
N ARG A 72 25.71 10.00 -3.48
CA ARG A 72 27.10 9.88 -3.03
C ARG A 72 27.44 10.67 -1.75
N VAL A 73 26.44 11.24 -1.08
CA VAL A 73 26.61 11.99 0.17
C VAL A 73 25.95 11.22 1.32
N ALA A 74 26.70 11.00 2.39
CA ALA A 74 26.15 10.42 3.61
C ALA A 74 25.30 11.46 4.34
N ILE A 75 23.99 11.22 4.44
CA ILE A 75 23.03 12.08 5.15
C ILE A 75 22.42 11.32 6.33
N PRO A 76 22.15 11.98 7.46
CA PRO A 76 21.41 11.37 8.55
C PRO A 76 19.92 11.34 8.23
N VAL A 77 19.27 10.22 8.55
CA VAL A 77 17.82 10.03 8.51
C VAL A 77 17.38 9.34 9.80
N PRO A 78 16.14 9.55 10.27
CA PRO A 78 15.63 8.79 11.40
C PRO A 78 15.73 7.27 11.18
N VAL A 79 16.06 6.51 12.22
CA VAL A 79 16.27 5.05 12.12
C VAL A 79 15.07 4.35 11.50
N ASN A 80 13.84 4.75 11.83
CA ASN A 80 12.64 4.13 11.26
C ASN A 80 12.57 4.28 9.74
N ILE A 81 13.01 5.41 9.18
CA ILE A 81 13.07 5.64 7.73
C ILE A 81 14.16 4.78 7.08
N SER A 82 15.33 4.68 7.72
CA SER A 82 16.40 3.78 7.26
C SER A 82 15.93 2.32 7.20
N LEU A 83 15.25 1.86 8.26
CA LEU A 83 14.68 0.51 8.32
C LEU A 83 13.62 0.31 7.24
N ALA A 84 12.67 1.24 7.07
CA ALA A 84 11.66 1.15 6.01
C ALA A 84 12.30 0.96 4.63
N LEU A 85 13.33 1.76 4.31
CA LEU A 85 14.05 1.67 3.04
C LEU A 85 14.83 0.35 2.89
N LYS A 86 15.48 -0.14 3.95
CA LYS A 86 16.19 -1.42 3.96
C LYS A 86 15.23 -2.58 3.68
N HIS A 87 14.10 -2.61 4.37
CA HIS A 87 13.11 -3.67 4.26
C HIS A 87 12.37 -3.63 2.91
N VAL A 88 12.01 -2.45 2.42
CA VAL A 88 11.47 -2.30 1.06
C VAL A 88 12.50 -2.75 0.01
N ARG A 89 13.78 -2.38 0.15
CA ARG A 89 14.83 -2.88 -0.74
C ARG A 89 14.91 -4.41 -0.71
N ALA A 90 15.00 -5.03 0.45
CA ALA A 90 15.14 -6.48 0.56
C ALA A 90 13.93 -7.25 0.00
N VAL A 91 12.72 -6.73 0.20
CA VAL A 91 11.48 -7.40 -0.23
C VAL A 91 11.22 -7.22 -1.72
N PHE A 92 11.39 -6.01 -2.25
CA PHE A 92 10.92 -5.67 -3.60
C PHE A 92 12.03 -5.70 -4.66
N TYR A 93 13.30 -5.46 -4.31
CA TYR A 93 14.40 -5.46 -5.29
C TYR A 93 14.61 -6.82 -5.99
N PRO A 94 14.53 -7.99 -5.30
CA PRO A 94 14.65 -9.29 -5.96
C PRO A 94 13.57 -9.56 -7.02
N ALA A 95 12.38 -9.01 -6.84
CA ALA A 95 11.29 -9.17 -7.82
C ALA A 95 11.52 -8.30 -9.07
N VAL A 96 12.05 -7.09 -8.87
CA VAL A 96 12.44 -6.15 -9.94
C VAL A 96 13.59 -6.69 -10.80
N THR A 97 14.47 -7.51 -10.23
CA THR A 97 15.56 -8.18 -10.98
C THR A 97 15.10 -9.46 -11.68
N LYS A 98 14.18 -10.23 -11.08
CA LYS A 98 13.65 -11.47 -11.67
C LYS A 98 12.70 -11.22 -12.85
N SER A 99 11.91 -10.14 -12.85
CA SER A 99 11.10 -9.73 -14.02
C SER A 99 11.95 -9.48 -15.28
N SER A 100 13.23 -9.12 -15.11
CA SER A 100 14.20 -8.92 -16.20
C SER A 100 14.87 -10.21 -16.68
N GLN A 101 14.76 -11.33 -15.94
CA GLN A 101 15.52 -12.57 -16.16
C GLN A 101 14.68 -13.81 -16.53
N GLU A 102 13.36 -13.69 -16.73
CA GLU A 102 12.47 -14.81 -17.12
C GLU A 102 12.75 -15.43 -18.52
N ASN A 103 13.91 -15.18 -19.13
CA ASN A 103 14.38 -15.87 -20.33
C ASN A 103 15.44 -16.97 -20.10
N LEU A 104 15.93 -17.20 -18.87
CA LEU A 104 16.95 -18.23 -18.63
C LEU A 104 16.61 -19.08 -17.41
N GLY A 105 16.11 -20.29 -17.68
CA GLY A 105 15.70 -21.26 -16.69
C GLY A 105 16.83 -21.69 -15.75
N GLY A 106 16.54 -21.71 -14.46
CA GLY A 106 17.41 -22.27 -13.43
C GLY A 106 16.64 -22.49 -12.14
N GLN A 107 16.61 -23.74 -11.67
CA GLN A 107 16.07 -24.17 -10.38
C GLN A 107 17.01 -23.80 -9.21
N ARG A 108 16.42 -23.72 -7.99
CA ARG A 108 17.00 -23.52 -6.63
C ARG A 108 16.83 -22.06 -6.15
N GLU A 109 16.27 -21.70 -4.99
CA GLU A 109 16.16 -22.33 -3.65
C GLU A 109 14.76 -22.14 -3.01
N ARG A 110 14.47 -22.88 -1.92
CA ARG A 110 13.27 -22.74 -1.07
C ARG A 110 13.42 -21.53 -0.14
N GLU A 111 13.48 -20.31 -0.68
CA GLU A 111 13.31 -19.10 0.12
C GLU A 111 11.84 -18.68 0.14
N ARG A 112 11.36 -18.18 1.30
CA ARG A 112 10.00 -17.69 1.56
C ARG A 112 9.46 -16.98 0.33
N ARG A 113 8.61 -17.68 -0.42
CA ARG A 113 8.16 -17.26 -1.74
C ARG A 113 7.27 -16.03 -1.56
N SER A 114 7.67 -14.88 -2.12
CA SER A 114 6.79 -13.70 -2.21
C SER A 114 5.40 -14.12 -2.68
N PRO A 115 4.31 -13.60 -2.09
CA PRO A 115 2.95 -13.99 -2.45
C PRO A 115 2.71 -13.96 -3.97
N SER A 116 1.85 -14.85 -4.48
CA SER A 116 1.59 -14.97 -5.93
C SER A 116 1.09 -13.64 -6.54
N TRP A 117 0.19 -12.94 -5.83
CA TRP A 117 -0.29 -11.62 -6.23
C TRP A 117 0.84 -10.60 -6.34
N LEU A 118 1.81 -10.65 -5.41
CA LEU A 118 2.94 -9.73 -5.38
C LEU A 118 3.86 -9.98 -6.58
N ARG A 119 4.09 -11.24 -6.94
CA ARG A 119 4.84 -11.59 -8.16
C ARG A 119 4.11 -11.14 -9.42
N SER A 120 2.79 -11.28 -9.46
CA SER A 120 1.97 -10.82 -10.59
C SER A 120 2.07 -9.29 -10.76
N LEU A 121 1.91 -8.54 -9.66
CA LEU A 121 2.04 -7.09 -9.64
C LEU A 121 3.46 -6.66 -10.02
N LEU A 122 4.47 -7.37 -9.52
CA LEU A 122 5.87 -7.04 -9.78
C LEU A 122 6.40 -7.56 -11.13
N ARG A 123 5.63 -8.37 -11.89
CA ARG A 123 6.05 -8.97 -13.17
C ARG A 123 6.40 -7.93 -14.23
N HIS A 124 5.73 -6.78 -14.19
CA HIS A 124 5.98 -5.67 -15.09
C HIS A 124 6.89 -4.60 -14.47
N PHE A 125 7.19 -4.73 -13.17
CA PHE A 125 7.90 -3.74 -12.39
C PHE A 125 9.38 -3.72 -12.76
N GLY A 126 9.84 -2.55 -13.20
CA GLY A 126 11.18 -2.37 -13.76
C GLY A 126 11.16 -2.27 -15.28
N GLY A 127 10.09 -1.70 -15.84
CA GLY A 127 9.87 -1.48 -17.27
C GLY A 127 11.13 -1.08 -18.08
N ARG A 128 11.12 -1.49 -19.36
CA ARG A 128 12.21 -1.39 -20.35
C ARG A 128 12.70 0.05 -20.59
N GLU A 129 13.45 0.63 -19.65
CA GLU A 129 14.37 1.71 -20.01
C GLU A 129 15.44 1.09 -20.94
N ALA A 130 15.61 1.66 -22.13
CA ALA A 130 16.43 1.12 -23.23
C ALA A 130 17.94 0.97 -22.91
N GLN A 131 18.35 1.39 -21.72
CA GLN A 131 19.69 1.25 -21.18
C GLN A 131 19.63 1.17 -19.66
N ASP A 132 20.40 0.24 -19.13
CA ASP A 132 20.76 0.03 -17.74
C ASP A 132 19.76 -0.68 -16.81
N ARG A 133 20.36 -1.41 -15.87
CA ARG A 133 19.82 -2.38 -14.92
C ARG A 133 18.47 -1.98 -14.31
N PRO A 134 17.61 -2.95 -13.94
CA PRO A 134 16.30 -2.67 -13.35
C PRO A 134 16.46 -1.87 -12.05
N LYS A 135 15.67 -0.80 -11.91
CA LYS A 135 15.79 0.17 -10.80
C LYS A 135 14.59 0.05 -9.87
N LEU A 136 14.85 -0.14 -8.58
CA LEU A 136 13.80 -0.03 -7.57
C LEU A 136 13.54 1.45 -7.28
N ARG A 137 12.48 1.98 -7.88
CA ARG A 137 12.04 3.36 -7.71
C ARG A 137 11.05 3.48 -6.56
N VAL A 138 11.37 4.34 -5.60
CA VAL A 138 10.61 4.53 -4.37
C VAL A 138 10.31 6.00 -4.16
N TRP A 139 9.11 6.32 -3.70
CA TRP A 139 8.75 7.64 -3.19
C TRP A 139 8.53 7.57 -1.68
N ILE A 140 9.10 8.52 -0.94
CA ILE A 140 8.80 8.72 0.49
C ILE A 140 8.86 10.20 0.81
N ASP A 141 7.82 10.72 1.46
CA ASP A 141 7.56 12.14 1.63
C ASP A 141 8.76 12.89 2.25
N CYS A 142 9.33 12.34 3.33
CA CYS A 142 10.38 12.97 4.11
C CYS A 142 11.73 13.13 3.37
N LEU A 143 11.93 12.41 2.26
CA LEU A 143 13.14 12.50 1.41
C LEU A 143 12.86 13.05 0.01
N CYS A 144 11.64 12.92 -0.50
CA CYS A 144 11.28 13.34 -1.86
C CYS A 144 10.67 14.75 -1.92
N VAL A 145 10.12 15.25 -0.80
CA VAL A 145 9.50 16.58 -0.72
C VAL A 145 10.44 17.56 -0.02
N ASN A 146 10.72 18.69 -0.66
CA ASN A 146 11.47 19.77 -0.03
C ASN A 146 10.55 20.61 0.86
N SER A 147 10.39 20.22 2.11
CA SER A 147 9.56 20.97 3.07
C SER A 147 10.14 22.33 3.48
N MET A 148 11.41 22.61 3.17
CA MET A 148 12.03 23.91 3.43
C MET A 148 11.68 24.94 2.35
N ASP A 149 11.20 24.49 1.18
CA ASP A 149 10.64 25.39 0.18
C ASP A 149 9.14 25.60 0.48
N SER A 150 8.78 26.83 0.85
CA SER A 150 7.40 27.19 1.20
C SER A 150 6.40 26.94 0.07
N ARG A 151 6.83 27.06 -1.21
CA ARG A 151 5.97 26.81 -2.37
C ARG A 151 5.73 25.34 -2.59
N GLU A 152 6.74 24.49 -2.40
CA GLU A 152 6.58 23.03 -2.44
C GLU A 152 5.74 22.55 -1.26
N ASN A 153 6.04 23.05 -0.05
CA ASN A 153 5.33 22.64 1.16
C ASN A 153 3.82 22.97 1.09
N ALA A 154 3.46 24.13 0.54
CA ALA A 154 2.06 24.51 0.31
C ALA A 154 1.32 23.57 -0.66
N LYS A 155 2.05 22.90 -1.56
CA LYS A 155 1.49 21.96 -2.56
C LYS A 155 1.68 20.48 -2.21
N SER A 156 2.38 20.19 -1.11
CA SER A 156 2.77 18.83 -0.71
C SER A 156 1.59 17.87 -0.69
N ARG A 157 0.47 18.25 -0.07
CA ARG A 157 -0.74 17.40 0.01
C ARG A 157 -1.31 17.02 -1.36
N ILE A 158 -1.33 17.96 -2.31
CA ILE A 158 -1.82 17.71 -3.68
C ILE A 158 -0.88 16.76 -4.41
N ILE A 159 0.44 16.96 -4.26
CA ILE A 159 1.45 16.08 -4.84
C ILE A 159 1.31 14.66 -4.27
N MET A 160 1.18 14.54 -2.94
CA MET A 160 0.99 13.25 -2.25
C MET A 160 -0.21 12.49 -2.78
N TYR A 161 -1.34 13.19 -2.97
CA TYR A 161 -2.54 12.61 -3.58
C TYR A 161 -2.26 11.98 -4.94
N HIS A 162 -1.63 12.72 -5.85
CA HIS A 162 -1.33 12.21 -7.19
C HIS A 162 -0.28 11.09 -7.18
N VAL A 163 0.68 11.16 -6.27
CA VAL A 163 1.72 10.14 -6.11
C VAL A 163 1.12 8.83 -5.62
N TYR A 164 0.33 8.84 -4.54
CA TYR A 164 -0.25 7.60 -4.02
C TYR A 164 -1.27 6.96 -4.95
N GLN A 165 -2.05 7.76 -5.70
CA GLN A 165 -2.94 7.22 -6.73
C GLN A 165 -2.20 6.54 -7.89
N ARG A 166 -1.02 7.05 -8.26
CA ARG A 166 -0.24 6.54 -9.40
C ARG A 166 0.79 5.50 -9.01
N ALA A 167 1.11 5.38 -7.71
CA ALA A 167 1.98 4.35 -7.21
C ALA A 167 1.40 2.98 -7.57
N GLN A 168 2.27 2.06 -7.99
CA GLN A 168 1.85 0.68 -8.29
C GLN A 168 1.32 0.00 -7.03
N MET A 169 1.91 0.35 -5.89
CA MET A 169 1.44 0.04 -4.54
C MET A 169 1.89 1.14 -3.58
N VAL A 170 1.15 1.29 -2.48
CA VAL A 170 1.59 2.09 -1.33
C VAL A 170 1.86 1.12 -0.19
N VAL A 171 3.07 1.17 0.34
CA VAL A 171 3.55 0.30 1.43
C VAL A 171 3.52 1.09 2.73
N GLY A 172 2.61 0.71 3.63
CA GLY A 172 2.60 1.14 5.02
C GLY A 172 3.66 0.38 5.81
N TRP A 173 4.71 1.07 6.24
CA TRP A 173 5.76 0.47 7.08
C TRP A 173 5.36 0.45 8.55
N LEU A 174 5.30 -0.74 9.14
CA LEU A 174 4.83 -1.00 10.51
C LEU A 174 5.96 -1.23 11.53
N GLY A 175 7.22 -1.19 11.08
CA GLY A 175 8.38 -1.45 11.92
C GLY A 175 8.84 -2.91 11.89
N LEU A 176 9.68 -3.26 12.86
CA LEU A 176 10.26 -4.60 13.00
C LEU A 176 9.27 -5.58 13.63
N LYS A 177 9.52 -6.86 13.39
CA LYS A 177 8.75 -7.98 13.96
C LYS A 177 8.97 -8.08 15.47
N SER A 178 7.91 -8.41 16.18
CA SER A 178 7.96 -9.04 17.49
C SER A 178 8.13 -10.56 17.33
N PRO A 179 8.44 -11.32 18.41
CA PRO A 179 8.57 -12.77 18.32
C PRO A 179 7.33 -13.49 17.80
N GLN A 180 6.12 -12.91 17.94
CA GLN A 180 4.84 -13.50 17.53
C GLN A 180 4.33 -12.97 16.18
N THR A 181 5.02 -12.01 15.54
CA THR A 181 4.52 -11.37 14.32
C THR A 181 4.31 -12.39 13.19
N ASP A 182 5.17 -13.39 13.05
CA ASP A 182 5.07 -14.36 11.96
C ASP A 182 3.82 -15.24 12.11
N GLU A 183 3.48 -15.66 13.32
CA GLU A 183 2.28 -16.41 13.66
C GLU A 183 1.02 -15.55 13.47
N GLY A 184 1.07 -14.27 13.86
CA GLY A 184 -0.02 -13.33 13.64
C GLY A 184 -0.33 -13.10 12.15
N VAL A 185 0.71 -12.92 11.33
CA VAL A 185 0.55 -12.80 9.88
C VAL A 185 0.03 -14.10 9.26
N GLN A 186 0.47 -15.26 9.75
CA GLN A 186 -0.06 -16.55 9.31
C GLN A 186 -1.54 -16.71 9.66
N LEU A 187 -1.98 -16.25 10.83
CA LEU A 187 -3.39 -16.25 11.22
C LEU A 187 -4.22 -15.38 10.27
N ILE A 188 -3.77 -14.15 9.98
CA ILE A 188 -4.42 -13.25 9.00
C ILE A 188 -4.56 -13.93 7.63
N GLN A 189 -3.49 -14.57 7.16
CA GLN A 189 -3.49 -15.27 5.87
C GLN A 189 -4.38 -16.52 5.89
N ALA A 190 -4.44 -17.26 7.00
CA ALA A 190 -5.29 -18.44 7.14
C ALA A 190 -6.77 -18.08 7.04
N PHE A 191 -7.19 -17.00 7.69
CA PHE A 191 -8.54 -16.45 7.55
C PHE A 191 -8.86 -16.08 6.11
N ASP A 192 -8.01 -15.26 5.47
CA ASP A 192 -8.19 -14.81 4.09
C ASP A 192 -8.33 -15.98 3.09
N ASN A 193 -7.49 -17.01 3.24
CA ASN A 193 -7.47 -18.20 2.40
C ASN A 193 -8.68 -19.13 2.63
N ALA A 194 -9.25 -19.14 3.84
CA ALA A 194 -10.36 -20.01 4.19
C ALA A 194 -11.71 -19.43 3.73
N MET A 195 -11.86 -18.10 3.79
CA MET A 195 -13.06 -17.41 3.35
C MET A 195 -13.25 -17.51 1.83
N PRO A 196 -14.49 -17.68 1.33
CA PRO A 196 -14.80 -17.58 -0.11
C PRO A 196 -14.38 -16.22 -0.70
N GLU A 197 -14.07 -16.19 -2.00
CA GLU A 197 -13.66 -14.94 -2.68
C GLU A 197 -14.76 -13.87 -2.62
N THR A 198 -16.02 -14.29 -2.81
CA THR A 198 -17.22 -13.43 -2.79
C THR A 198 -17.80 -13.20 -1.39
N TRP A 199 -17.12 -13.66 -0.34
CA TRP A 199 -17.68 -13.60 1.01
C TRP A 199 -18.00 -12.16 1.44
N GLN A 200 -19.23 -11.93 1.88
CA GLN A 200 -19.85 -10.61 2.17
C GLN A 200 -20.12 -9.69 0.96
N GLU A 201 -20.00 -10.17 -0.27
CA GLU A 201 -20.54 -9.44 -1.41
C GLU A 201 -22.09 -9.43 -1.41
N PRO A 202 -22.74 -8.42 -2.01
CA PRO A 202 -24.19 -8.37 -2.07
C PRO A 202 -24.79 -9.63 -2.74
N GLY A 203 -25.67 -10.33 -2.02
CA GLY A 203 -26.31 -11.57 -2.50
C GLY A 203 -25.58 -12.87 -2.11
N ASP A 204 -24.35 -12.78 -1.55
CA ASP A 204 -23.56 -13.95 -1.17
C ASP A 204 -24.24 -14.76 -0.07
N LYS A 205 -24.84 -14.07 0.92
CA LYS A 205 -25.53 -14.70 2.06
C LYS A 205 -26.75 -15.53 1.65
N GLU A 206 -27.49 -15.09 0.64
CA GLU A 206 -28.63 -15.83 0.12
C GLU A 206 -28.21 -17.07 -0.69
N LEU A 207 -27.07 -16.97 -1.39
CA LEU A 207 -26.53 -18.06 -2.21
C LEU A 207 -25.77 -19.11 -1.39
N HIS A 208 -25.09 -18.67 -0.33
CA HIS A 208 -24.19 -19.48 0.49
C HIS A 208 -24.48 -19.33 1.99
N PRO A 209 -25.71 -19.63 2.45
CA PRO A 209 -26.11 -19.46 3.85
C PRO A 209 -25.23 -20.26 4.84
N GLU A 210 -24.62 -21.35 4.39
CA GLU A 210 -23.67 -22.17 5.16
C GLU A 210 -22.41 -21.42 5.60
N ASN A 211 -22.02 -20.36 4.89
CA ASN A 211 -20.85 -19.54 5.20
C ASN A 211 -21.11 -18.44 6.23
N TYR A 212 -22.34 -18.36 6.75
CA TYR A 212 -22.78 -17.33 7.69
C TYR A 212 -23.31 -17.95 8.97
N SER A 213 -23.68 -17.08 9.92
CA SER A 213 -24.28 -17.52 11.17
C SER A 213 -25.52 -18.41 11.00
N PRO A 214 -25.64 -19.52 11.76
CA PRO A 214 -24.67 -19.97 12.78
C PRO A 214 -23.54 -20.89 12.28
N GLN A 215 -23.59 -21.39 11.05
CA GLN A 215 -22.74 -22.48 10.56
C GLN A 215 -21.28 -22.09 10.37
N HIS A 216 -21.00 -21.01 9.63
CA HIS A 216 -19.65 -20.55 9.26
C HIS A 216 -18.74 -21.67 8.74
N GLU A 217 -19.20 -22.44 7.74
CA GLU A 217 -18.47 -23.61 7.24
C GLU A 217 -17.02 -23.29 6.82
N TRP A 218 -16.79 -22.12 6.23
CA TRP A 218 -15.45 -21.64 5.87
C TRP A 218 -14.47 -21.56 7.05
N ALA A 219 -14.96 -21.37 8.28
CA ALA A 219 -14.13 -21.17 9.46
C ALA A 219 -13.73 -22.48 10.14
N ILE A 220 -14.45 -23.59 9.90
CA ILE A 220 -14.15 -24.93 10.45
C ILE A 220 -12.66 -25.29 10.36
N PRO A 221 -11.95 -25.16 9.21
CA PRO A 221 -10.55 -25.56 9.11
C PRO A 221 -9.56 -24.67 9.87
N ILE A 222 -9.97 -23.46 10.30
CA ILE A 222 -9.06 -22.45 10.86
C ILE A 222 -9.45 -22.00 12.26
N ILE A 223 -10.63 -22.38 12.77
CA ILE A 223 -11.14 -21.85 14.04
C ILE A 223 -10.29 -22.25 15.24
N ASP A 224 -9.63 -23.41 15.20
CA ASP A 224 -8.69 -23.85 16.24
C ASP A 224 -7.42 -22.99 16.30
N LEU A 225 -7.11 -22.25 15.23
CA LEU A 225 -6.02 -21.27 15.22
C LEU A 225 -6.43 -19.96 15.91
N PHE A 226 -7.74 -19.75 16.10
CA PHE A 226 -8.32 -18.53 16.66
C PHE A 226 -8.39 -18.60 18.19
N ASP A 227 -7.21 -18.58 18.81
CA ASP A 227 -7.04 -18.34 20.24
C ASP A 227 -6.33 -16.99 20.46
N PRO A 228 -7.02 -16.00 21.05
CA PRO A 228 -6.43 -14.69 21.34
C PRO A 228 -5.19 -14.73 22.24
N GLN A 229 -5.08 -15.74 23.11
CA GLN A 229 -3.95 -15.89 24.02
C GLN A 229 -2.82 -16.73 23.42
N ALA A 230 -3.06 -17.40 22.29
CA ALA A 230 -2.01 -18.10 21.56
C ALA A 230 -1.12 -17.13 20.77
N ALA A 231 0.02 -17.62 20.32
CA ALA A 231 1.00 -16.83 19.57
C ALA A 231 0.39 -16.13 18.33
N GLY A 232 -0.53 -16.80 17.61
CA GLY A 232 -1.23 -16.21 16.47
C GLY A 232 -2.11 -15.02 16.86
N GLY A 233 -2.92 -15.15 17.93
CA GLY A 233 -3.74 -14.07 18.46
C GLY A 233 -2.90 -12.87 18.91
N LEU A 234 -1.87 -13.13 19.73
CA LEU A 234 -0.94 -12.10 20.20
C LEU A 234 -0.22 -11.38 19.05
N GLY A 235 0.23 -12.13 18.04
CA GLY A 235 0.88 -11.57 16.85
C GLY A 235 -0.06 -10.72 16.00
N CYS A 236 -1.32 -11.14 15.87
CA CYS A 236 -2.34 -10.38 15.15
C CYS A 236 -2.69 -9.07 15.87
N ALA A 237 -2.81 -9.12 17.21
CA ALA A 237 -3.00 -7.95 18.05
C ALA A 237 -1.79 -6.99 17.98
N ASP A 238 -0.55 -7.49 18.03
CA ASP A 238 0.66 -6.69 17.83
C ASP A 238 0.66 -5.99 16.47
N PHE A 239 0.31 -6.72 15.40
CA PHE A 239 0.24 -6.16 14.05
C PHE A 239 -0.78 -5.01 13.97
N LEU A 240 -2.01 -5.23 14.44
CA LEU A 240 -3.10 -4.25 14.34
C LEU A 240 -2.94 -3.10 15.35
N GLY A 241 -2.23 -3.35 16.45
CA GLY A 241 -1.94 -2.36 17.49
C GLY A 241 -0.80 -1.40 17.17
N ARG A 242 -0.09 -1.56 16.03
CA ARG A 242 1.03 -0.69 15.66
C ARG A 242 0.59 0.77 15.56
N ASP A 243 1.41 1.69 16.09
CA ASP A 243 1.18 3.14 16.10
C ASP A 243 0.83 3.73 14.72
N PHE A 244 1.30 3.10 13.65
CA PHE A 244 0.95 3.43 12.27
C PHE A 244 -0.57 3.54 12.08
N PHE A 245 -1.31 2.56 12.60
CA PHE A 245 -2.76 2.45 12.51
C PHE A 245 -3.50 3.52 13.34
N GLN A 246 -2.86 4.13 14.33
CA GLN A 246 -3.46 5.16 15.17
C GLN A 246 -3.45 6.56 14.51
N ARG A 247 -2.76 6.72 13.37
CA ARG A 247 -2.61 8.03 12.70
C ARG A 247 -3.62 8.21 11.58
N ARG A 248 -4.68 8.98 11.84
CA ARG A 248 -5.75 9.27 10.87
C ARG A 248 -5.24 9.73 9.49
N TRP A 249 -4.24 10.62 9.45
CA TRP A 249 -3.71 11.13 8.18
C TRP A 249 -3.02 10.03 7.34
N ILE A 250 -2.36 9.06 7.96
CA ILE A 250 -1.77 7.91 7.27
C ILE A 250 -2.86 7.05 6.63
N LEU A 251 -4.02 6.92 7.29
CA LEU A 251 -5.13 6.16 6.76
C LEU A 251 -5.73 6.84 5.52
N GLU A 252 -5.85 8.17 5.55
CA GLU A 252 -6.28 8.97 4.40
C GLU A 252 -5.34 8.78 3.20
N GLU A 253 -4.03 8.72 3.46
CA GLU A 253 -3.00 8.43 2.46
C GLU A 253 -3.10 7.01 1.90
N MET A 254 -3.21 6.00 2.76
CA MET A 254 -3.34 4.59 2.36
C MET A 254 -4.61 4.34 1.55
N ALA A 255 -5.71 5.04 1.86
CA ALA A 255 -6.92 4.99 1.07
C ALA A 255 -6.75 5.59 -0.35
N MET A 256 -5.63 6.30 -0.64
CA MET A 256 -5.37 6.87 -1.99
C MET A 256 -4.73 5.80 -2.88
N ALA A 257 -4.18 4.76 -2.27
CA ALA A 257 -3.47 3.70 -2.95
C ALA A 257 -4.42 2.87 -3.80
N ARG A 258 -4.00 2.57 -5.03
CA ARG A 258 -4.65 1.52 -5.83
C ARG A 258 -4.46 0.15 -5.18
N VAL A 259 -3.28 -0.10 -4.62
CA VAL A 259 -2.92 -1.35 -3.94
C VAL A 259 -2.28 -1.00 -2.60
N PRO A 260 -3.09 -0.85 -1.53
CA PRO A 260 -2.58 -0.60 -0.19
C PRO A 260 -2.04 -1.90 0.40
N THR A 261 -0.81 -1.85 0.92
CA THR A 261 -0.09 -3.01 1.45
C THR A 261 0.66 -2.61 2.72
N PHE A 262 0.81 -3.51 3.67
CA PHE A 262 1.51 -3.27 4.92
C PHE A 262 2.73 -4.18 5.01
N LEU A 263 3.85 -3.60 5.44
CA LEU A 263 5.12 -4.29 5.60
C LEU A 263 5.57 -4.22 7.06
N ILE A 264 5.82 -5.38 7.67
CA ILE A 264 6.33 -5.53 9.03
C ILE A 264 7.55 -6.47 9.02
N GLY A 265 8.73 -5.91 9.23
CA GLY A 265 9.98 -6.58 8.88
C GLY A 265 9.97 -7.02 7.41
N ASP A 266 10.03 -8.32 7.15
CA ASP A 266 9.93 -8.95 5.82
C ASP A 266 8.53 -9.52 5.50
N ALA A 267 7.58 -9.47 6.44
CA ALA A 267 6.23 -9.97 6.22
C ALA A 267 5.33 -8.91 5.57
N ILE A 268 4.50 -9.35 4.63
CA ILE A 268 3.63 -8.50 3.82
C ILE A 268 2.18 -8.92 4.02
N VAL A 269 1.31 -7.96 4.30
CA VAL A 269 -0.13 -8.16 4.44
C VAL A 269 -0.85 -7.17 3.53
N SER A 270 -1.78 -7.66 2.72
CA SER A 270 -2.57 -6.78 1.84
C SER A 270 -3.70 -6.12 2.62
N TRP A 271 -4.21 -4.99 2.12
CA TRP A 271 -5.42 -4.38 2.67
C TRP A 271 -6.62 -5.34 2.66
N ASN A 272 -6.79 -6.13 1.60
CA ASN A 272 -7.90 -7.08 1.49
C ASN A 272 -7.88 -8.12 2.61
N GLN A 273 -6.69 -8.60 2.99
CA GLN A 273 -6.51 -9.54 4.09
C GLN A 273 -6.96 -8.96 5.43
N LEU A 274 -6.61 -7.69 5.70
CA LEU A 274 -7.05 -7.01 6.93
C LEU A 274 -8.56 -6.77 6.93
N LEU A 275 -9.12 -6.36 5.78
CA LEU A 275 -10.56 -6.14 5.64
C LEU A 275 -11.35 -7.42 5.90
N ARG A 276 -10.98 -8.52 5.23
CA ARG A 276 -11.67 -9.81 5.38
C ARG A 276 -11.56 -10.34 6.80
N MET A 277 -10.40 -10.19 7.43
CA MET A 277 -10.24 -10.50 8.85
C MET A 277 -11.19 -9.66 9.72
N ASN A 278 -11.26 -8.34 9.51
CA ASN A 278 -12.16 -7.46 10.25
C ASN A 278 -13.64 -7.86 10.10
N LEU A 279 -14.08 -8.14 8.88
CA LEU A 279 -15.45 -8.58 8.60
C LEU A 279 -15.77 -9.92 9.26
N ALA A 280 -14.81 -10.85 9.30
CA ALA A 280 -14.95 -12.10 10.05
C ALA A 280 -15.06 -11.88 11.56
N MET A 281 -14.26 -10.95 12.10
CA MET A 281 -14.35 -10.58 13.51
C MET A 281 -15.71 -9.98 13.86
N GLU A 282 -16.25 -9.10 13.01
CA GLU A 282 -17.59 -8.53 13.18
C GLU A 282 -18.68 -9.60 13.12
N GLU A 283 -18.64 -10.51 12.15
CA GLU A 283 -19.61 -11.61 12.05
C GLU A 283 -19.62 -12.45 13.34
N PHE A 284 -18.46 -12.85 13.85
CA PHE A 284 -18.37 -13.64 15.09
C PHE A 284 -18.77 -12.87 16.35
N LYS A 285 -18.56 -11.56 16.36
CA LYS A 285 -18.95 -10.69 17.46
C LYS A 285 -20.46 -10.52 17.52
N ASP A 286 -21.08 -10.21 16.39
CA ASP A 286 -22.47 -9.76 16.34
C ASP A 286 -23.46 -10.92 16.14
N TYR A 287 -23.02 -12.07 15.62
CA TYR A 287 -23.87 -13.23 15.32
C TYR A 287 -23.44 -14.52 16.03
N PRO A 288 -24.38 -15.45 16.31
CA PRO A 288 -24.05 -16.78 16.87
C PRO A 288 -23.21 -17.61 15.92
N SER A 289 -22.33 -18.44 16.47
CA SER A 289 -21.49 -19.36 15.71
C SER A 289 -21.49 -20.74 16.38
N ASN A 290 -21.62 -21.78 15.57
CA ASN A 290 -21.49 -23.17 15.98
C ASN A 290 -20.02 -23.59 16.12
N VAL A 291 -19.11 -22.83 15.53
CA VAL A 291 -17.66 -23.15 15.48
C VAL A 291 -16.85 -22.24 16.39
N CYS A 292 -17.19 -20.94 16.47
CA CYS A 292 -16.50 -19.99 17.33
C CYS A 292 -17.16 -19.96 18.73
N PRO A 293 -16.43 -20.29 19.81
CA PRO A 293 -17.00 -20.27 21.16
C PRO A 293 -17.57 -18.89 21.54
N ALA A 294 -18.64 -18.87 22.33
CA ALA A 294 -19.21 -17.60 22.81
C ALA A 294 -18.24 -16.79 23.69
N SER A 295 -17.29 -17.47 24.35
CA SER A 295 -16.24 -16.84 25.16
C SER A 295 -15.28 -15.99 24.34
N THR A 296 -15.04 -16.33 23.07
CA THR A 296 -14.11 -15.60 22.20
C THR A 296 -14.65 -14.21 21.84
N ARG A 297 -15.98 -14.01 21.85
CA ARG A 297 -16.63 -12.72 21.57
C ARG A 297 -16.13 -11.57 22.45
N ALA A 298 -15.90 -11.84 23.73
CA ALA A 298 -15.39 -10.84 24.67
C ALA A 298 -13.98 -10.36 24.29
N VAL A 299 -13.20 -11.19 23.61
CA VAL A 299 -11.82 -10.90 23.22
C VAL A 299 -11.73 -10.27 21.82
N VAL A 300 -12.73 -10.53 20.95
CA VAL A 300 -12.85 -9.81 19.67
C VAL A 300 -12.95 -8.28 19.88
N HIS A 301 -13.45 -7.84 21.04
CA HIS A 301 -13.50 -6.42 21.43
C HIS A 301 -12.13 -5.73 21.56
N GLU A 302 -11.03 -6.50 21.71
CA GLU A 302 -9.69 -5.94 21.92
C GLU A 302 -8.97 -5.60 20.60
N PHE A 303 -9.52 -6.05 19.46
CA PHE A 303 -8.99 -5.62 18.17
C PHE A 303 -9.25 -4.12 17.99
N PRO A 304 -8.24 -3.33 17.55
CA PRO A 304 -8.41 -1.90 17.28
C PRO A 304 -9.18 -1.67 15.96
N LEU A 305 -10.39 -2.22 15.86
CA LEU A 305 -11.28 -2.17 14.69
C LEU A 305 -11.58 -0.72 14.27
N GLY A 306 -11.53 0.22 15.21
CA GLY A 306 -11.75 1.65 14.92
C GLY A 306 -10.82 2.22 13.84
N THR A 307 -9.60 1.69 13.72
CA THR A 307 -8.72 2.06 12.60
C THR A 307 -9.20 1.47 11.28
N VAL A 308 -9.63 0.21 11.27
CA VAL A 308 -10.14 -0.45 10.06
C VAL A 308 -11.44 0.21 9.61
N HIS A 309 -12.32 0.60 10.53
CA HIS A 309 -13.52 1.41 10.24
C HIS A 309 -13.16 2.76 9.64
N ALA A 310 -12.23 3.50 10.24
CA ALA A 310 -11.80 4.80 9.70
C ALA A 310 -11.21 4.68 8.29
N LEU A 311 -10.48 3.59 8.01
CA LEU A 311 -9.99 3.26 6.67
C LEU A 311 -11.15 2.91 5.73
N LEU A 312 -12.08 2.05 6.15
CA LEU A 312 -13.24 1.63 5.36
C LEU A 312 -14.11 2.82 4.96
N ASP A 313 -14.45 3.67 5.92
CA ASP A 313 -15.18 4.92 5.69
C ASP A 313 -14.51 5.77 4.60
N GLU A 314 -13.18 5.86 4.64
CA GLU A 314 -12.42 6.64 3.66
C GLU A 314 -12.40 5.96 2.27
N PHE A 315 -12.26 4.64 2.22
CA PHE A 315 -12.37 3.87 0.97
C PHE A 315 -13.76 4.01 0.34
N GLU A 316 -14.83 3.92 1.14
CA GLU A 316 -16.21 4.05 0.67
C GLU A 316 -16.52 5.47 0.17
N LYS A 317 -16.15 6.49 0.96
CA LYS A 317 -16.24 7.89 0.53
C LYS A 317 -15.58 8.11 -0.82
N ARG A 318 -14.45 7.44 -1.08
CA ARG A 318 -13.72 7.55 -2.35
C ARG A 318 -14.33 6.77 -3.49
N LYS A 319 -14.81 5.54 -3.25
CA LYS A 319 -15.62 4.83 -4.26
C LYS A 319 -16.80 5.69 -4.70
N HIS A 320 -17.44 6.40 -3.75
CA HIS A 320 -18.51 7.32 -4.04
C HIS A 320 -18.06 8.56 -4.83
N MET A 321 -16.98 9.25 -4.41
CA MET A 321 -16.43 10.41 -5.13
C MET A 321 -15.96 10.05 -6.55
N ALA A 322 -15.24 8.95 -6.73
CA ALA A 322 -14.79 8.48 -8.05
C ALA A 322 -15.97 8.14 -8.97
N LYS A 323 -17.05 7.55 -8.42
CA LYS A 323 -18.29 7.31 -9.16
C LYS A 323 -18.95 8.63 -9.60
N ILE A 324 -19.02 9.63 -8.72
CA ILE A 324 -19.55 10.96 -9.05
C ILE A 324 -18.70 11.65 -10.13
N GLU A 325 -17.37 11.63 -10.02
CA GLU A 325 -16.46 12.18 -11.04
C GLU A 325 -16.64 11.48 -12.39
N SER A 326 -16.79 10.15 -12.40
CA SER A 326 -17.06 9.40 -13.63
C SER A 326 -18.39 9.79 -14.28
N LEU A 327 -19.45 9.96 -13.48
CA LEU A 327 -20.77 10.40 -13.94
C LEU A 327 -20.74 11.83 -14.50
N ASN A 328 -19.98 12.71 -13.86
CA ASN A 328 -19.80 14.09 -14.31
C ASN A 328 -18.91 14.20 -15.56
N SER A 329 -17.91 13.33 -15.71
CA SER A 329 -17.09 13.28 -16.95
C SER A 329 -17.88 12.74 -18.15
N ASN A 330 -18.85 11.85 -17.89
CA ASN A 330 -19.75 11.31 -18.91
C ASN A 330 -20.89 12.29 -19.27
N SER A 331 -21.28 13.20 -18.38
CA SER A 331 -22.26 14.25 -18.71
C SER A 331 -21.67 15.38 -19.56
N VAL A 332 -20.38 15.68 -19.40
CA VAL A 332 -19.67 16.68 -20.23
C VAL A 332 -19.39 16.18 -21.65
N THR A 333 -19.26 14.87 -21.86
CA THR A 333 -19.07 14.28 -23.20
C THR A 333 -20.39 14.03 -23.96
N GLY A 334 -21.53 14.01 -23.28
CA GLY A 334 -22.86 13.89 -23.90
C GLY A 334 -23.48 15.19 -24.43
N SER A 335 -22.80 16.34 -24.31
CA SER A 335 -23.40 17.67 -24.54
C SER A 335 -22.84 18.43 -25.75
N VAL A 336 -22.08 17.78 -26.65
CA VAL A 336 -21.54 18.43 -27.86
C VAL A 336 -21.76 17.56 -29.10
N THR A 337 -23.02 17.33 -29.48
CA THR A 337 -23.42 17.02 -30.87
C THR A 337 -24.91 17.31 -31.07
N SER A 338 -25.30 18.59 -31.14
CA SER A 338 -26.55 18.99 -31.80
C SER A 338 -26.59 20.51 -31.99
N ALA A 339 -25.78 21.02 -32.90
CA ALA A 339 -26.06 22.29 -33.56
C ALA A 339 -25.37 22.30 -34.93
N ASP A 340 -26.11 22.78 -35.93
CA ASP A 340 -25.68 23.18 -37.27
C ASP A 340 -25.76 22.15 -38.39
N SER A 341 -26.96 22.09 -39.01
CA SER A 341 -27.08 22.37 -40.44
C SER A 341 -28.55 22.52 -40.86
N THR A 342 -29.03 23.77 -40.97
CA THR A 342 -30.20 24.11 -41.80
C THR A 342 -29.88 25.30 -42.71
N ASN A 343 -29.96 25.00 -44.01
CA ASN A 343 -30.37 25.82 -45.14
C ASN A 343 -29.50 26.97 -45.68
N TYR A 344 -29.24 26.89 -47.00
CA TYR A 344 -29.65 27.79 -48.10
C TYR A 344 -28.86 27.30 -49.37
N GLN A 345 -29.31 27.23 -50.61
CA GLN A 345 -30.59 27.28 -51.34
C GLN A 345 -30.26 26.96 -52.83
N ASP A 346 -31.24 26.41 -53.55
CA ASP A 346 -31.53 26.55 -54.99
C ASP A 346 -30.45 26.42 -56.09
N SER A 347 -30.66 25.42 -56.95
CA SER A 347 -30.73 25.65 -58.42
C SER A 347 -31.44 24.47 -59.12
N ASN A 348 -32.65 24.74 -59.63
CA ASN A 348 -33.31 24.01 -60.72
C ASN A 348 -32.45 24.12 -62.01
N PRO A 349 -32.60 23.31 -63.10
CA PRO A 349 -33.89 22.93 -63.69
C PRO A 349 -34.00 21.54 -64.40
N LYS A 350 -35.20 20.95 -64.38
CA LYS A 350 -36.06 20.68 -65.57
C LYS A 350 -37.30 19.89 -65.19
#